data_AF-A0A9D0HFB6-F1
#
_entry.id   AF-A0A9D0HFB6-F1
#
_cell.length_a   1.000
_cell.length_b   1.000
_cell.length_c   1.000
_cell.angle_alpha   90.00
_cell.angle_beta   90.00
_cell.angle_gamma   90.00
#
_symmetry.space_group_name_H-M   'P 1'
#
loop_
_entity.id
_entity.type
_entity.pdbx_description
1 polymer ?
#
loop_
_entity_poly.entity_id
_entity_poly.type
_entity_poly.pdbx_seq_one_letter_code
_entity_poly.pdbx_strand_id
1 'polypeptide(L)'
;MPRTRITRAVGHLCDMPLPPVVSRAVVGVYARAYNVAMHEAQLPHGADTYPSFDAFFTRGLQAGARSHDVPADVLVSPADGRLDEQGSIDDDGRITVKGRPYRTIDLLGDRDELARYRGGHFNVIYLSPRDYHRVHAPCAGTLCQVRSY
;
A
#
# COMPACT_ATOMS: atom_id res chain seq x y z
N MET A 1 -15.79 4.55 20.05
CA MET A 1 -15.96 5.62 19.03
C MET A 1 -16.34 5.00 17.69
N PRO A 2 -17.26 5.57 16.90
CA PRO A 2 -17.67 5.01 15.61
C PRO A 2 -16.58 5.25 14.55
N ARG A 3 -15.58 4.35 14.54
CA ARG A 3 -14.37 4.44 13.68
C ARG A 3 -14.73 4.63 12.21
N THR A 4 -15.78 3.97 11.73
CA THR A 4 -16.20 4.00 10.32
C THR A 4 -16.68 5.36 9.84
N ARG A 5 -17.43 6.10 10.66
CA ARG A 5 -17.93 7.45 10.28
C ARG A 5 -16.80 8.47 10.22
N ILE A 6 -15.85 8.37 11.16
CA ILE A 6 -14.67 9.23 11.20
C ILE A 6 -13.78 8.95 9.98
N THR A 7 -13.50 7.68 9.68
CA THR A 7 -12.71 7.30 8.50
C THR A 7 -13.32 7.82 7.20
N ARG A 8 -14.63 7.69 7.02
CA ARG A 8 -15.31 8.21 5.80
C ARG A 8 -15.24 9.74 5.70
N ALA A 9 -15.45 10.44 6.82
CA ALA A 9 -15.36 11.89 6.84
C ALA A 9 -13.94 12.40 6.53
N VAL A 10 -12.92 11.74 7.08
CA VAL A 10 -11.52 12.04 6.79
C VAL A 10 -11.19 11.74 5.33
N GLY A 11 -11.62 10.59 4.80
CA GLY A 11 -11.42 10.23 3.39
C GLY A 11 -12.01 11.29 2.46
N HIS A 12 -13.27 11.65 2.67
CA HIS A 12 -13.92 12.72 1.90
C HIS A 12 -13.15 14.04 1.98
N LEU A 13 -12.65 14.42 3.14
CA LEU A 13 -11.84 15.63 3.30
C LEU A 13 -10.50 15.55 2.53
N CYS A 14 -9.85 14.38 2.53
CA CYS A 14 -8.61 14.15 1.79
C CYS A 14 -8.80 14.18 0.28
N ASP A 15 -9.97 13.78 -0.21
CA ASP A 15 -10.34 13.75 -1.64
C ASP A 15 -10.79 15.12 -2.16
N MET A 16 -11.20 16.02 -1.27
CA MET A 16 -11.68 17.34 -1.67
C MET A 16 -10.61 18.14 -2.41
N PRO A 17 -10.96 18.79 -3.53
CA PRO A 17 -10.06 19.69 -4.21
C PRO A 17 -9.60 20.82 -3.29
N LEU A 18 -8.29 21.06 -3.25
CA LEU A 18 -7.68 22.12 -2.47
C LEU A 18 -7.23 23.26 -3.38
N PRO A 19 -7.40 24.53 -2.97
CA PRO A 19 -6.76 25.65 -3.65
C PRO A 19 -5.24 25.41 -3.74
N PRO A 20 -4.58 25.76 -4.85
CA PRO A 20 -3.18 25.39 -5.07
C PRO A 20 -2.21 25.82 -3.95
N VAL A 21 -2.46 27.00 -3.36
CA VAL A 21 -1.65 27.52 -2.23
C VAL A 21 -1.80 26.65 -0.99
N VAL A 22 -3.02 26.21 -0.69
CA VAL A 22 -3.32 25.34 0.46
C VAL A 22 -2.72 23.96 0.23
N SER A 23 -2.92 23.38 -0.96
CA SER A 23 -2.32 22.10 -1.35
C SER A 23 -0.79 22.12 -1.16
N ARG A 24 -0.12 23.14 -1.71
CA ARG A 24 1.33 23.30 -1.59
C ARG A 24 1.79 23.39 -0.14
N ALA A 25 1.07 24.13 0.71
CA ALA A 25 1.40 24.24 2.13
C ALA A 25 1.23 22.89 2.85
N VAL A 26 0.10 22.20 2.66
CA VAL A 26 -0.19 20.91 3.29
C VAL A 26 0.83 19.86 2.86
N VAL A 27 1.06 19.71 1.56
CA VAL A 27 2.05 18.78 1.01
C VAL A 27 3.45 19.11 1.50
N GLY A 28 3.84 20.40 1.51
CA GLY A 28 5.15 20.82 1.98
C GLY A 28 5.37 20.59 3.49
N VAL A 29 4.32 20.72 4.32
CA VAL A 29 4.39 20.35 5.74
C VAL A 29 4.52 18.84 5.89
N TYR A 30 3.69 18.06 5.20
CA TYR A 30 3.70 16.60 5.28
C TYR A 30 5.02 16.00 4.81
N ALA A 31 5.50 16.44 3.64
CA ALA A 31 6.74 15.95 3.04
C ALA A 31 7.95 16.18 3.96
N ARG A 32 7.99 17.34 4.64
CA ARG A 32 9.03 17.63 5.64
C ARG A 32 8.87 16.79 6.90
N ALA A 33 7.65 16.68 7.42
CA ALA A 33 7.38 15.95 8.66
C ALA A 33 7.72 14.46 8.56
N TYR A 34 7.47 13.83 7.39
CA TYR A 34 7.71 12.41 7.17
C TYR A 34 8.95 12.11 6.31
N ASN A 35 9.70 13.13 5.89
CA ASN A 35 10.87 13.00 5.01
C ASN A 35 10.54 12.24 3.71
N VAL A 36 9.53 12.71 2.98
CA VAL A 36 9.09 12.13 1.70
C VAL A 36 10.13 12.44 0.62
N ALA A 37 10.55 11.42 -0.14
CA ALA A 37 11.45 11.56 -1.29
C ALA A 37 10.74 12.21 -2.49
N MET A 38 10.49 13.52 -2.40
CA MET A 38 9.74 14.27 -3.43
C MET A 38 10.46 14.38 -4.77
N HIS A 39 11.77 14.12 -4.81
CA HIS A 39 12.54 14.08 -6.05
C HIS A 39 12.20 12.87 -6.93
N GLU A 40 11.65 11.79 -6.37
CA GLU A 40 11.19 10.60 -7.11
C GLU A 40 9.77 10.77 -7.64
N ALA A 41 9.01 11.75 -7.15
CA ALA A 41 7.62 11.96 -7.53
C ALA A 41 7.51 12.51 -8.96
N GLN A 42 6.48 12.10 -9.68
CA GLN A 42 6.18 12.59 -11.03
C GLN A 42 5.91 14.11 -11.06
N LEU A 43 5.38 14.66 -9.97
CA LEU A 43 5.21 16.09 -9.73
C LEU A 43 6.14 16.52 -8.58
N PRO A 44 7.44 16.78 -8.85
CA PRO A 44 8.36 17.27 -7.84
C PRO A 44 8.03 18.72 -7.45
N HIS A 45 8.64 19.21 -6.37
CA HIS A 45 8.38 20.56 -5.86
C HIS A 45 8.57 21.65 -6.95
N GLY A 46 7.57 22.53 -7.14
CA GLY A 46 7.84 23.88 -7.65
C GLY A 46 7.02 24.47 -8.81
N ALA A 47 6.12 23.74 -9.49
CA ALA A 47 5.30 24.33 -10.56
C ALA A 47 3.83 23.90 -10.47
N ASP A 48 3.60 22.59 -10.48
CA ASP A 48 2.27 21.99 -10.34
C ASP A 48 2.09 21.43 -8.93
N THR A 49 0.89 21.55 -8.38
CA THR A 49 0.54 20.99 -7.05
C THR A 49 -0.53 19.94 -7.20
N TYR A 50 -0.63 19.06 -6.20
CA TYR A 50 -1.64 18.02 -6.20
C TYR A 50 -3.04 18.62 -6.02
N PRO A 51 -4.07 18.15 -6.76
CA PRO A 51 -5.41 18.69 -6.64
C PRO A 51 -6.05 18.44 -5.28
N SER A 52 -5.63 17.38 -4.57
CA SER A 52 -6.09 17.02 -3.22
C SER A 52 -4.94 16.40 -2.43
N PHE A 53 -5.15 16.18 -1.13
CA PHE A 53 -4.16 15.45 -0.33
C PHE A 53 -4.07 13.98 -0.75
N ASP A 54 -5.20 13.36 -1.10
CA ASP A 54 -5.21 11.98 -1.59
C ASP A 54 -4.39 11.82 -2.88
N ALA A 55 -4.50 12.76 -3.82
CA ALA A 55 -3.70 12.75 -5.04
C ALA A 55 -2.18 12.84 -4.78
N PHE A 56 -1.78 13.52 -3.69
CA PHE A 56 -0.40 13.53 -3.21
C PHE A 56 -0.03 12.20 -2.53
N PHE A 57 -0.90 11.68 -1.68
CA PHE A 57 -0.67 10.44 -0.95
C PHE A 57 -0.48 9.25 -1.91
N THR A 58 -1.30 9.21 -2.96
CA THR A 58 -1.25 8.25 -4.07
C THR A 58 -0.46 8.76 -5.28
N ARG A 59 0.48 9.69 -5.10
CA ARG A 59 1.32 10.28 -6.17
C ARG A 59 1.97 9.21 -7.07
N GLY A 60 2.08 9.49 -8.36
CA GLY A 60 2.92 8.69 -9.26
C GLY A 60 4.41 8.95 -9.02
N LEU A 61 5.25 7.96 -9.36
CA LEU A 61 6.70 8.12 -9.40
C LEU A 61 7.18 8.42 -10.83
N GLN A 62 8.37 9.00 -10.95
CA GLN A 62 9.04 9.21 -12.23
C GLN A 62 9.36 7.87 -12.90
N ALA A 63 9.40 7.89 -14.24
CA ALA A 63 9.82 6.72 -15.00
C ALA A 63 11.26 6.32 -14.60
N GLY A 64 11.49 5.02 -14.38
CA GLY A 64 12.79 4.51 -13.95
C GLY A 64 13.08 4.65 -12.44
N ALA A 65 12.19 5.27 -11.64
CA ALA A 65 12.37 5.34 -10.19
C ALA A 65 12.42 3.96 -9.51
N ARG A 66 11.80 2.94 -10.14
CA ARG A 66 11.88 1.54 -9.73
C ARG A 66 12.26 0.70 -10.96
N SER A 67 13.14 -0.29 -10.76
CA SER A 67 13.48 -1.26 -11.80
C SER A 67 12.46 -2.39 -11.83
N HIS A 68 12.11 -2.82 -13.03
CA HIS A 68 11.21 -3.96 -13.28
C HIS A 68 11.90 -5.07 -14.10
N ASP A 69 13.20 -4.93 -14.38
CA ASP A 69 13.98 -5.94 -15.09
C ASP A 69 14.41 -7.03 -14.11
N VAL A 70 13.54 -8.03 -13.94
CA VAL A 70 13.80 -9.20 -13.12
C VAL A 70 13.54 -10.49 -13.91
N PRO A 71 14.21 -11.60 -13.57
CA PRO A 71 13.91 -12.91 -14.13
C PRO A 71 12.45 -13.31 -13.94
N ALA A 72 11.91 -14.10 -14.88
CA ALA A 72 10.50 -14.52 -14.87
C ALA A 72 10.12 -15.43 -13.70
N ASP A 73 11.10 -16.05 -13.04
CA ASP A 73 10.95 -16.93 -11.87
C ASP A 73 11.13 -16.20 -10.53
N VAL A 74 11.28 -14.87 -10.55
CA VAL A 74 11.44 -14.03 -9.35
C VAL A 74 10.16 -13.25 -9.08
N LEU A 75 9.72 -13.27 -7.82
CA LEU A 75 8.68 -12.38 -7.32
C LEU A 75 9.30 -11.03 -6.93
N VAL A 76 8.75 -9.93 -7.42
CA VAL A 76 9.14 -8.59 -6.98
C VAL A 76 8.31 -8.14 -5.77
N SER A 77 8.86 -7.20 -4.99
CA SER A 77 8.05 -6.55 -3.95
C SER A 77 6.86 -5.82 -4.60
N PRO A 78 5.63 -6.04 -4.13
CA PRO A 78 4.44 -5.39 -4.68
C PRO A 78 4.32 -3.92 -4.26
N ALA A 79 5.05 -3.48 -3.24
CA ALA A 79 4.97 -2.12 -2.71
C ALA A 79 6.31 -1.64 -2.13
N ASP A 80 6.48 -0.32 -2.05
CA ASP A 80 7.53 0.30 -1.26
C ASP A 80 7.15 0.23 0.21
N GLY A 81 8.08 -0.15 1.08
CA GLY A 81 7.83 -0.20 2.51
C GLY A 81 8.85 -1.05 3.24
N ARG A 82 8.49 -1.46 4.46
CA ARG A 82 9.30 -2.36 5.27
C ARG A 82 8.66 -3.74 5.28
N LEU A 83 9.45 -4.77 4.99
CA LEU A 83 9.06 -6.15 5.31
C LEU A 83 8.94 -6.26 6.83
N ASP A 84 7.70 -6.31 7.30
CA ASP A 84 7.35 -6.31 8.71
C ASP A 84 7.42 -7.72 9.28
N GLU A 85 6.99 -8.69 8.49
CA GLU A 85 7.04 -10.11 8.86
C GLU A 85 7.04 -10.99 7.61
N GLN A 86 7.66 -12.17 7.72
CA GLN A 86 7.63 -13.20 6.70
C GLN A 86 7.65 -14.56 7.37
N GLY A 87 7.07 -15.57 6.71
CA GLY A 87 7.08 -16.92 7.25
C GLY A 87 6.32 -17.93 6.40
N SER A 88 6.22 -19.14 6.92
CA SER A 88 5.40 -20.21 6.37
C SER A 88 3.97 -20.17 6.93
N ILE A 89 3.03 -20.64 6.12
CA ILE A 89 1.67 -20.94 6.50
C ILE A 89 1.63 -22.43 6.83
N ASP A 90 1.17 -22.81 8.02
CA ASP A 90 1.10 -24.22 8.38
C ASP A 90 -0.06 -24.96 7.65
N ASP A 91 -0.13 -26.28 7.85
CA ASP A 91 -1.15 -27.13 7.22
C ASP A 91 -2.59 -26.82 7.69
N ASP A 92 -2.73 -26.14 8.84
CA ASP A 92 -4.01 -25.65 9.36
C ASP A 92 -4.33 -24.24 8.85
N GLY A 93 -3.46 -23.63 8.03
CA GLY A 93 -3.60 -22.27 7.52
C GLY A 93 -3.34 -21.19 8.57
N ARG A 94 -2.54 -21.48 9.60
CA ARG A 94 -2.19 -20.53 10.65
C ARG A 94 -0.89 -19.81 10.30
N ILE A 95 -0.86 -18.53 10.66
CA ILE A 95 0.33 -17.69 10.62
C ILE A 95 0.44 -16.95 11.96
N THR A 96 1.65 -16.54 12.31
CA THR A 96 1.88 -15.65 13.46
C THR A 96 2.38 -14.32 12.92
N VAL A 97 1.71 -13.24 13.31
CA VAL A 97 2.12 -11.88 12.97
C VAL A 97 2.24 -11.06 14.25
N LYS A 98 3.43 -10.55 14.55
CA LYS A 98 3.77 -9.76 15.76
C LYS A 98 3.39 -10.49 17.04
N GLY A 99 3.69 -11.78 17.09
CA GLY A 99 3.37 -12.66 18.21
C GLY A 99 1.88 -12.96 18.39
N ARG A 100 1.04 -12.61 17.42
CA ARG A 100 -0.41 -12.91 17.44
C ARG A 100 -0.75 -13.94 16.38
N PRO A 101 -1.47 -15.02 16.73
CA PRO A 101 -1.90 -16.01 15.76
C PRO A 101 -3.05 -15.46 14.91
N TYR A 102 -3.00 -15.75 13.61
CA TYR A 102 -4.06 -15.50 12.65
C TYR A 102 -4.32 -16.78 11.85
N ARG A 103 -5.52 -16.90 11.30
CA ARG A 103 -5.84 -17.95 10.33
C ARG A 103 -6.11 -17.31 8.98
N THR A 104 -5.63 -17.91 7.91
CA THR A 104 -5.84 -17.41 6.54
C THR A 104 -7.33 -17.27 6.20
N ILE A 105 -8.19 -18.17 6.69
CA ILE A 105 -9.65 -18.07 6.57
C ILE A 105 -10.22 -16.76 7.13
N ASP A 106 -9.68 -16.25 8.24
CA ASP A 106 -10.16 -15.01 8.86
C ASP A 106 -9.70 -13.77 8.06
N LEU A 107 -8.60 -13.90 7.31
CA LEU A 107 -8.06 -12.85 6.44
C LEU A 107 -8.73 -12.86 5.05
N LEU A 108 -8.99 -14.04 4.51
CA LEU A 108 -9.54 -14.25 3.17
C LEU A 108 -11.05 -14.21 3.13
N GLY A 109 -11.71 -14.47 4.26
CA GLY A 109 -13.18 -14.50 4.38
C GLY A 109 -13.84 -15.60 3.54
N ASP A 110 -13.09 -16.65 3.19
CA ASP A 110 -13.53 -17.78 2.38
C ASP A 110 -12.88 -19.08 2.88
N ARG A 111 -13.71 -20.10 3.11
CA ARG A 111 -13.26 -21.42 3.59
C ARG A 111 -12.60 -22.23 2.49
N ASP A 112 -13.06 -22.07 1.25
CA ASP A 112 -12.64 -22.90 0.14
C ASP A 112 -11.23 -22.50 -0.34
N GLU A 113 -10.85 -21.24 -0.11
CA GLU A 113 -9.50 -20.72 -0.39
C GLU A 113 -8.44 -21.24 0.58
N LEU A 114 -8.80 -21.75 1.77
CA LEU A 114 -7.83 -22.26 2.76
C LEU A 114 -6.86 -23.26 2.14
N ALA A 115 -7.38 -24.19 1.33
CA ALA A 115 -6.61 -25.25 0.71
C ALA A 115 -5.50 -24.72 -0.22
N ARG A 116 -5.70 -23.55 -0.83
CA ARG A 116 -4.75 -22.94 -1.76
C ARG A 116 -3.49 -22.40 -1.07
N TYR A 117 -3.61 -22.01 0.20
CA TYR A 117 -2.53 -21.34 0.94
C TYR A 117 -1.84 -22.23 2.00
N ARG A 118 -2.34 -23.44 2.24
CA ARG A 118 -1.72 -24.42 3.15
C ARG A 118 -0.30 -24.76 2.70
N GLY A 119 0.64 -24.80 3.64
CA GLY A 119 2.06 -25.06 3.35
C GLY A 119 2.74 -23.96 2.54
N GLY A 120 2.05 -22.84 2.28
CA GLY A 120 2.58 -21.71 1.52
C GLY A 120 3.45 -20.78 2.36
N HIS A 121 3.71 -19.60 1.81
CA HIS A 121 4.46 -18.54 2.47
C HIS A 121 3.66 -17.24 2.51
N PHE A 122 3.94 -16.40 3.49
CA PHE A 122 3.36 -15.07 3.60
C PHE A 122 4.44 -14.01 3.80
N ASN A 123 4.12 -12.79 3.37
CA ASN A 123 4.91 -11.59 3.60
C ASN A 123 3.97 -10.46 4.02
N VAL A 124 4.27 -9.78 5.13
CA VAL A 124 3.56 -8.60 5.60
C VAL A 124 4.44 -7.39 5.32
N ILE A 125 3.97 -6.49 4.46
CA ILE A 125 4.70 -5.26 4.11
C ILE A 125 3.97 -4.08 4.75
N TYR A 126 4.69 -3.30 5.55
CA TYR A 126 4.19 -2.07 6.14
C TYR A 126 4.58 -0.87 5.30
N LEU A 127 3.56 -0.12 4.84
CA LEU A 127 3.72 1.17 4.18
C LEU A 127 3.62 2.26 5.24
N SER A 128 4.70 3.00 5.41
CA SER A 128 4.77 4.16 6.30
C SER A 128 4.28 5.42 5.58
N PRO A 129 3.91 6.49 6.31
CA PRO A 129 3.44 7.75 5.74
C PRO A 129 4.31 8.36 4.63
N ARG A 130 5.62 8.08 4.61
CA ARG A 130 6.53 8.63 3.60
C ARG A 130 6.53 7.86 2.27
N ASP A 131 6.12 6.59 2.31
CA ASP A 131 6.32 5.67 1.21
C ASP A 131 5.40 6.00 0.02
N TYR A 132 5.60 5.31 -1.08
CA TYR A 132 4.73 5.36 -2.25
C TYR A 132 3.52 4.43 -2.03
N HIS A 133 2.31 4.99 -2.04
CA HIS A 133 1.09 4.28 -1.62
C HIS A 133 0.28 3.71 -2.80
N ARG A 134 0.95 3.22 -3.85
CA ARG A 134 0.30 2.33 -4.81
C ARG A 134 0.93 0.94 -4.73
N VAL A 135 0.09 -0.07 -4.89
CA VAL A 135 0.49 -1.48 -4.87
C VAL A 135 0.45 -2.00 -6.31
N HIS A 136 1.47 -2.77 -6.68
CA HIS A 136 1.65 -3.37 -7.99
C HIS A 136 1.60 -4.89 -7.90
N ALA A 137 1.39 -5.54 -9.04
CA ALA A 137 1.46 -7.00 -9.12
C ALA A 137 2.92 -7.47 -8.91
N PRO A 138 3.17 -8.46 -8.04
CA PRO A 138 4.52 -8.97 -7.78
C PRO A 138 5.04 -9.89 -8.91
N CYS A 139 4.16 -10.33 -9.82
CA CYS A 139 4.48 -11.12 -11.00
C CYS A 139 3.33 -11.02 -12.03
N ALA A 140 3.53 -11.56 -13.23
CA ALA A 140 2.48 -11.66 -14.24
C ALA A 140 1.39 -12.65 -13.79
N GLY A 141 0.12 -12.33 -14.06
CA GLY A 141 -1.01 -13.18 -13.72
C GLY A 141 -2.33 -12.66 -14.26
N THR A 142 -3.39 -13.43 -14.04
CA THR A 142 -4.76 -13.09 -14.43
C THR A 142 -5.58 -12.77 -13.19
N LEU A 143 -6.31 -11.66 -13.22
CA LEU A 143 -7.27 -11.33 -12.16
C LEU A 143 -8.45 -12.31 -12.22
N CYS A 144 -8.54 -13.20 -11.24
CA CYS A 144 -9.64 -14.17 -11.17
C CYS A 144 -10.76 -13.74 -10.22
N GLN A 145 -10.44 -12.97 -9.17
CA GLN A 145 -11.39 -12.65 -8.10
C GLN A 145 -11.00 -11.37 -7.36
N VAL A 146 -12.00 -10.58 -6.97
CA VAL A 146 -11.88 -9.45 -6.05
C VAL A 146 -12.95 -9.60 -4.96
N ARG A 147 -12.58 -9.43 -3.70
CA ARG A 147 -13.51 -9.45 -2.56
C ARG A 147 -13.38 -8.13 -1.78
N SER A 148 -14.51 -7.58 -1.34
CA SER A 148 -14.58 -6.42 -0.45
C SER A 148 -15.58 -6.74 0.65
N TYR A 149 -15.15 -6.60 1.92
CA TYR A 149 -15.95 -6.90 3.11
C TYR A 149 -16.28 -5.62 3.89
#